data_AF-A0A7S0P6Y0-F1
#
_entry.id   AF-A0A7S0P6Y0-F1
#
_cell.length_a   1.000
_cell.length_b   1.000
_cell.length_c   1.000
_cell.angle_alpha   90.00
_cell.angle_beta   90.00
_cell.angle_gamma   90.00
#
_symmetry.space_group_name_H-M   'P 1'
#
loop_
_entity.id
_entity.type
_entity.pdbx_description
1 polymer ?
#
loop_
_entity_poly.entity_id
_entity_poly.type
_entity_poly.pdbx_seq_one_letter_code
_entity_poly.pdbx_strand_id
1 'polypeptide(L)'
;YAATYATGLLCARRLLTKYDLAETYEGNTDNIGDDYNVQADKDERQPFKCFLDVGLVRTSTGSRVFAALKGAVDGGIDIPHNDKRYAGYDLQDKSLDPEVLERYIKGGVVAEYA
;
A
#
# COMPACT_ATOMS: atom_id res chain seq x y z
N TYR A 1 -1.29 6.40 10.61
CA TYR A 1 -0.68 5.76 9.43
C TYR A 1 -1.11 4.30 9.40
N ALA A 2 -0.70 3.52 10.40
CA ALA A 2 -1.15 2.15 10.66
C ALA A 2 -2.64 1.84 10.36
N ALA A 3 -3.58 2.53 11.02
CA ALA A 3 -5.01 2.27 10.80
C ALA A 3 -5.47 2.52 9.35
N THR A 4 -4.88 3.51 8.68
CA THR A 4 -5.21 3.85 7.29
C THR A 4 -4.68 2.79 6.33
N TYR A 5 -3.47 2.26 6.59
CA TYR A 5 -2.93 1.09 5.90
C TYR A 5 -3.84 -0.13 6.07
N ALA A 6 -4.20 -0.46 7.32
CA ALA A 6 -5.09 -1.60 7.62
C ALA A 6 -6.47 -1.46 6.94
N THR A 7 -6.97 -0.22 6.81
CA THR A 7 -8.23 0.05 6.09
C THR A 7 -8.09 -0.21 4.60
N GLY A 8 -6.98 0.21 3.97
CA GLY A 8 -6.67 -0.09 2.57
C GLY A 8 -6.60 -1.59 2.32
N LEU A 9 -5.87 -2.31 3.18
CA LEU A 9 -5.74 -3.77 3.13
C LEU A 9 -7.10 -4.46 3.27
N LEU A 10 -7.91 -4.05 4.26
CA LEU A 10 -9.26 -4.59 4.47
C LEU A 10 -10.15 -4.39 3.24
N CYS A 11 -10.12 -3.20 2.63
CA CYS A 11 -10.86 -2.91 1.40
C CYS A 11 -10.42 -3.81 0.24
N ALA A 12 -9.11 -4.00 0.07
CA ALA A 12 -8.57 -4.87 -0.97
C ALA A 12 -9.01 -6.32 -0.79
N ARG A 13 -8.81 -6.88 0.41
CA ARG A 13 -9.19 -8.27 0.70
C ARG A 13 -10.69 -8.50 0.53
N ARG A 14 -11.54 -7.58 1.02
CA ARG A 14 -13.00 -7.67 0.85
C ARG A 14 -13.42 -7.63 -0.62
N LEU A 15 -12.79 -6.77 -1.42
CA LEU A 15 -13.09 -6.67 -2.84
C LEU A 15 -12.68 -7.95 -3.57
N LEU A 16 -11.46 -8.45 -3.35
CA LEU A 16 -10.98 -9.65 -4.00
C LEU A 16 -11.78 -10.89 -3.59
N THR A 17 -12.20 -11.01 -2.33
CA THR A 17 -13.11 -12.08 -1.88
C THR A 17 -14.45 -12.01 -2.61
N LYS A 18 -15.00 -10.80 -2.84
CA LYS A 18 -16.28 -10.63 -3.56
C LYS A 18 -16.21 -11.07 -5.03
N TYR A 19 -15.04 -10.99 -5.65
CA TYR A 19 -14.84 -11.33 -7.07
C TYR A 19 -14.14 -12.67 -7.30
N ASP A 20 -13.97 -13.46 -6.23
CA ASP A 20 -13.28 -14.76 -6.22
C ASP A 20 -11.85 -14.67 -6.78
N LEU A 21 -11.10 -13.65 -6.33
CA LEU A 21 -9.70 -13.40 -6.69
C LEU A 21 -8.75 -13.40 -5.48
N ALA A 22 -9.27 -13.65 -4.27
CA ALA A 22 -8.51 -13.52 -3.03
C ALA A 22 -7.38 -14.56 -2.91
N GLU A 23 -7.57 -15.77 -3.43
CA GLU A 23 -6.56 -16.84 -3.42
C GLU A 23 -5.53 -16.65 -4.54
N THR A 24 -5.95 -16.22 -5.73
CA THR A 24 -5.02 -15.94 -6.84
C THR A 24 -4.09 -14.76 -6.53
N TYR A 25 -4.63 -13.70 -5.91
CA TYR A 25 -3.89 -12.49 -5.59
C TYR A 25 -3.87 -12.27 -4.09
N GLU A 26 -3.02 -13.01 -3.39
CA GLU A 26 -2.87 -12.91 -1.92
C GLU A 26 -2.27 -11.57 -1.49
N GLY A 27 -1.46 -10.96 -2.35
CA GLY A 27 -0.78 -9.69 -2.09
C GLY A 27 0.62 -9.91 -1.49
N ASN A 28 1.06 -8.97 -0.64
CA ASN A 28 2.36 -8.98 0.01
C ASN A 28 2.20 -9.26 1.52
N THR A 29 2.63 -10.45 1.97
CA THR A 29 2.46 -10.89 3.36
C THR A 29 3.64 -10.56 4.27
N ASP A 30 4.85 -10.50 3.71
CA ASP A 30 6.09 -10.53 4.49
C ASP A 30 6.84 -9.19 4.49
N ASN A 31 6.82 -8.47 3.36
CA ASN A 31 7.68 -7.30 3.15
C ASN A 31 6.88 -6.01 2.95
N ILE A 32 6.08 -5.63 3.95
CA ILE A 32 5.14 -4.48 3.87
C ILE A 32 5.82 -3.11 3.65
N GLY A 33 7.13 -3.01 3.90
CA GLY A 33 7.93 -1.80 3.67
C GLY A 33 8.46 -1.65 2.24
N ASP A 34 8.51 -2.73 1.46
CA ASP A 34 9.08 -2.72 0.11
C ASP A 34 8.06 -2.29 -0.94
N ASP A 35 8.53 -1.82 -2.10
CA ASP A 35 7.65 -1.59 -3.24
C ASP A 35 7.04 -2.90 -3.73
N TYR A 36 5.73 -2.90 -3.97
CA TYR A 36 4.99 -4.09 -4.41
C TYR A 36 3.99 -3.70 -5.48
N ASN A 37 3.94 -4.49 -6.55
CA ASN A 37 2.92 -4.37 -7.58
C ASN A 37 2.49 -5.78 -7.99
N VAL A 38 1.21 -6.06 -7.89
CA VAL A 38 0.65 -7.34 -8.32
C VAL A 38 0.81 -7.49 -9.85
N GLN A 39 1.20 -8.67 -10.30
CA GLN A 39 1.33 -9.00 -11.71
C GLN A 39 0.36 -10.11 -12.08
N ALA A 40 -0.13 -10.09 -13.32
CA ALA A 40 -0.96 -11.16 -13.83
C ALA A 40 -0.08 -12.32 -14.33
N ASP A 41 -0.39 -13.53 -13.89
CA ASP A 41 0.12 -14.74 -14.54
C ASP A 41 -0.60 -14.99 -15.87
N LYS A 42 0.09 -15.67 -16.80
CA LYS A 42 -0.37 -15.85 -18.19
C LYS A 42 -1.70 -16.60 -18.31
N ASP A 43 -2.02 -17.44 -17.34
CA ASP A 43 -3.17 -18.35 -17.36
C ASP A 43 -4.25 -17.97 -16.33
N GLU A 44 -4.05 -16.88 -15.58
CA GLU A 44 -4.95 -16.42 -14.52
C GLU A 44 -5.78 -15.20 -14.95
N ARG A 45 -6.90 -14.97 -14.25
CA ARG A 45 -7.73 -13.78 -14.45
C ARG A 45 -6.93 -12.54 -14.02
N GLN A 46 -6.89 -11.49 -14.83
CA GLN A 46 -6.17 -10.24 -14.51
C GLN A 46 -6.51 -9.68 -13.12
N PRO A 47 -5.53 -9.05 -12.42
CA PRO A 47 -5.76 -8.45 -11.12
C PRO A 47 -6.76 -7.30 -11.23
N PHE A 48 -7.46 -7.06 -10.12
CA PHE A 48 -8.42 -5.96 -10.09
C PHE A 48 -7.67 -4.63 -10.17
N LYS A 49 -7.93 -3.88 -11.24
CA LYS A 49 -7.30 -2.58 -11.46
C LYS A 49 -8.14 -1.44 -10.89
N CYS A 50 -7.52 -0.54 -10.14
CA CYS A 50 -8.17 0.69 -9.72
C CYS A 50 -7.21 1.89 -9.69
N PHE A 51 -7.76 3.07 -9.44
CA PHE A 51 -7.02 4.32 -9.37
C PHE A 51 -7.31 5.00 -8.04
N LEU A 52 -6.29 5.63 -7.46
CA LEU A 52 -6.46 6.41 -6.23
C LEU A 52 -7.05 7.78 -6.54
N ASP A 53 -8.20 8.08 -5.95
CA ASP A 53 -8.73 9.43 -5.85
C ASP A 53 -8.39 10.02 -4.47
N VAL A 54 -7.68 11.15 -4.47
CA VAL A 54 -7.27 11.85 -3.24
C VAL A 54 -8.24 12.95 -2.82
N GLY A 55 -9.24 13.26 -3.65
CA GLY A 55 -10.16 14.37 -3.45
C GLY A 55 -9.44 15.71 -3.30
N LEU A 56 -9.77 16.44 -2.24
CA LEU A 56 -9.18 17.76 -1.92
C LEU A 56 -7.91 17.68 -1.06
N VAL A 57 -7.45 16.47 -0.70
CA VAL A 57 -6.28 16.30 0.16
C VAL A 57 -5.01 16.63 -0.61
N ARG A 58 -4.13 17.43 0.01
CA ARG A 58 -2.81 17.73 -0.56
C ARG A 58 -1.95 16.45 -0.64
N THR A 59 -1.35 16.21 -1.79
CA THR A 59 -0.48 15.06 -2.08
C THR A 59 0.95 15.26 -1.57
N SER A 60 1.11 15.40 -0.25
CA SER A 60 2.43 15.49 0.41
C SER A 60 3.01 14.11 0.72
N THR A 61 4.34 14.00 0.70
CA THR A 61 5.07 12.80 1.12
C THR A 61 4.74 12.47 2.58
N GLY A 62 4.46 11.20 2.88
CA GLY A 62 4.03 10.74 4.20
C GLY A 62 2.55 10.97 4.54
N SER A 63 1.74 11.49 3.60
CA SER A 63 0.29 11.63 3.82
C SER A 63 -0.38 10.27 4.04
N ARG A 64 -1.37 10.23 4.95
CA ARG A 64 -2.10 9.00 5.30
C ARG A 64 -2.89 8.42 4.12
N VAL A 65 -3.26 9.23 3.13
CA VAL A 65 -3.96 8.74 1.93
C VAL A 65 -3.10 7.71 1.18
N PHE A 66 -1.79 7.93 1.12
CA PHE A 66 -0.85 6.98 0.51
C PHE A 66 -0.63 5.73 1.37
N ALA A 67 -0.89 5.78 2.67
CA ALA A 67 -0.91 4.58 3.51
C ALA A 67 -2.08 3.66 3.12
N ALA A 68 -3.27 4.22 2.84
CA ALA A 68 -4.40 3.44 2.34
C ALA A 68 -4.10 2.84 0.96
N LEU A 69 -3.44 3.60 0.07
CA LEU A 69 -2.96 3.07 -1.20
C LEU A 69 -2.01 1.89 -0.97
N LYS A 70 -0.99 2.04 -0.12
CA LYS A 70 -0.02 0.97 0.16
C LYS A 70 -0.69 -0.28 0.72
N GLY A 71 -1.64 -0.13 1.64
CA GLY A 71 -2.41 -1.26 2.16
C GLY A 71 -3.27 -1.94 1.10
N ALA A 72 -3.88 -1.19 0.18
CA ALA A 72 -4.67 -1.78 -0.90
C ALA A 72 -3.81 -2.52 -1.93
N VAL A 73 -2.64 -1.96 -2.26
CA VAL A 73 -1.62 -2.56 -3.13
C VAL A 73 -1.08 -3.85 -2.52
N ASP A 74 -0.65 -3.82 -1.26
CA ASP A 74 -0.20 -5.00 -0.52
C ASP A 74 -1.32 -6.03 -0.35
N GLY A 75 -2.58 -5.63 -0.47
CA GLY A 75 -3.72 -6.54 -0.46
C GLY A 75 -3.99 -7.28 -1.77
N GLY A 76 -3.23 -6.99 -2.84
CA GLY A 76 -3.33 -7.66 -4.14
C GLY A 76 -4.12 -6.90 -5.22
N ILE A 77 -4.38 -5.60 -5.03
CA ILE A 77 -5.02 -4.75 -6.06
C ILE A 77 -3.96 -4.07 -6.93
N ASP A 78 -4.19 -4.02 -8.24
CA ASP A 78 -3.37 -3.26 -9.19
C ASP A 78 -3.75 -1.77 -9.12
N ILE A 79 -2.89 -0.97 -8.49
CA ILE A 79 -3.00 0.49 -8.44
C ILE A 79 -1.72 1.09 -9.02
N PRO A 80 -1.76 1.79 -10.16
CA PRO A 80 -0.57 2.45 -10.68
C PRO A 80 -0.06 3.54 -9.73
N HIS A 81 1.18 3.41 -9.23
CA HIS A 81 1.75 4.33 -8.26
C HIS A 81 3.29 4.39 -8.32
N ASN A 82 3.89 5.20 -7.45
CA ASN A 82 5.33 5.21 -7.18
C ASN A 82 5.59 5.41 -5.67
N ASP A 83 6.83 5.19 -5.26
CA ASP A 83 7.31 5.23 -3.88
C ASP A 83 7.50 6.65 -3.29
N LYS A 84 7.59 7.67 -4.15
CA LYS A 84 7.96 9.06 -3.80
C LYS A 84 7.07 9.74 -2.77
N ARG A 85 5.87 9.23 -2.56
CA ARG A 85 4.87 9.79 -1.64
C ARG A 85 4.70 9.00 -0.34
N TYR A 86 5.39 7.87 -0.20
CA TYR A 86 5.37 7.09 1.04
C TYR A 86 6.15 7.78 2.16
N ALA A 87 5.88 7.35 3.39
CA ALA A 87 6.68 7.76 4.54
C ALA A 87 8.06 7.09 4.43
N GLY A 88 9.14 7.82 4.70
CA GLY A 88 10.50 7.30 4.55
C GLY A 88 11.16 7.57 3.19
N TYR A 89 10.48 8.26 2.26
CA TYR A 89 11.12 8.69 1.02
C TYR A 89 11.98 9.95 1.22
N ASP A 90 13.25 9.87 0.88
CA ASP A 90 14.19 10.99 0.92
C ASP A 90 14.23 11.74 -0.44
N LEU A 91 14.06 13.06 -0.40
CA LEU A 91 14.07 13.91 -1.60
C LEU A 91 15.47 14.15 -2.17
N GLN A 92 16.51 14.09 -1.33
CA GLN A 92 17.90 14.27 -1.72
C GLN A 92 18.42 12.99 -2.38
N ASP A 93 18.28 11.87 -1.68
CA ASP A 93 18.77 10.56 -2.15
C ASP A 93 17.84 9.92 -3.19
N LYS A 94 16.59 10.41 -3.29
CA LYS A 94 15.55 9.93 -4.21
C LYS A 94 15.28 8.43 -4.05
N SER A 95 15.32 7.97 -2.82
CA SER A 95 15.10 6.57 -2.44
C SER A 95 14.09 6.49 -1.30
N LEU A 96 13.35 5.39 -1.28
CA LEU A 96 12.53 4.98 -0.14
C LEU A 96 13.38 4.14 0.81
N ASP A 97 13.30 4.43 2.10
CA ASP A 97 13.76 3.55 3.17
C ASP A 97 12.61 2.60 3.59
N PRO A 98 12.70 1.28 3.29
CA PRO A 98 11.66 0.31 3.62
C PRO A 98 11.45 0.13 5.12
N GLU A 99 12.51 0.23 5.92
CA GLU A 99 12.46 0.04 7.37
C GLU A 99 11.67 1.18 8.03
N VAL A 100 11.88 2.41 7.54
CA VAL A 100 11.11 3.58 7.99
C VAL A 100 9.65 3.42 7.61
N LEU A 101 9.34 3.02 6.36
CA LEU A 101 7.95 2.82 5.94
C LEU A 101 7.25 1.75 6.80
N GLU A 102 7.91 0.62 7.01
CA GLU A 102 7.40 -0.47 7.85
C GLU A 102 7.14 0.00 9.29
N ARG A 103 8.05 0.79 9.86
CA ARG A 103 7.88 1.37 11.20
C ARG A 103 6.67 2.31 11.27
N TYR A 104 6.39 3.09 10.22
CA TYR A 104 5.16 3.90 10.12
C TYR A 104 3.90 3.03 10.02
N ILE A 105 3.94 1.93 9.27
CA ILE A 105 2.84 0.98 9.11
C ILE A 105 2.53 0.27 10.43
N LYS A 106 3.55 -0.17 11.15
CA LYS A 106 3.41 -0.82 12.48
C LYS A 106 3.12 0.17 13.62
N GLY A 107 3.13 1.47 13.34
CA GLY A 107 2.81 2.51 14.32
C GLY A 107 3.94 2.83 15.31
N GLY A 108 5.18 2.42 15.02
CA GLY A 108 6.34 2.65 15.89
C GLY A 108 6.60 4.12 16.21
N VAL A 109 6.36 5.01 15.24
CA VAL A 109 6.47 6.48 15.44
C VAL A 109 5.52 7.02 16.50
N VAL A 110 4.35 6.40 16.68
CA VAL A 110 3.40 6.78 17.74
C VAL A 110 3.85 6.19 19.07
N ALA A 111 4.34 4.95 19.06
CA ALA A 111 4.80 4.26 20.26
C ALA A 111 6.00 4.95 20.92
N GLU A 112 6.91 5.55 20.16
CA GLU A 112 8.08 6.26 20.70
C GLU A 112 7.78 7.67 21.20
N TYR A 113 6.66 8.26 20.74
CA TYR A 113 6.25 9.58 21.20
C TYR A 113 5.47 9.52 22.52
N ALA A 114 4.82 8.40 22.80
CA ALA A 114 3.98 8.18 23.98
C ALA A 114 4.82 7.88 25.24
#